data_AF-A0AAU3Z784-F1
#
_entry.id   AF-A0AAU3Z784-F1
#
_cell.length_a   1.000
_cell.length_b   1.000
_cell.length_c   1.000
_cell.angle_alpha   90.00
_cell.angle_beta   90.00
_cell.angle_gamma   90.00
#
_symmetry.space_group_name_H-M   'P 1'
#
loop_
_entity.id
_entity.type
_entity.pdbx_description
1 polymer ?
#
loop_
_entity_poly.entity_id
_entity_poly.type
_entity_poly.pdbx_seq_one_letter_code
_entity_poly.pdbx_strand_id
1 'polypeptide(L)'
;MTAPKRRRRRKQEKKTPEYVMGTVPDDTFGAATDPLPPKGPEAPPLTISKRFEHLLNNPDLYAAVKALPPPSRVGRPALHPPIAYLIFLCAISLFGSARATAAHFEEAMWWDVVCRGIRTHMGDAAADTLQSTGPTRGQWNYFFHNKLKPVFAEVRDASRDLWIQQALDHGMMKENGKRVSRSYPQRHQVIHADATVACPPSSQQRRRVVDKVTGEVREHRVDADASYTVEGGGTRVYGNKFLSAAVRLASTPHSRVILGIDSIRHKSANVTPSATTKAPPSSS
;
A
#
# COMPACT_ATOMS: atom_id res chain seq x y z
N MET A 1 -30.04 -6.45 38.01
CA MET A 1 -30.49 -6.59 36.61
C MET A 1 -29.50 -7.47 35.88
N THR A 2 -29.92 -8.68 35.52
CA THR A 2 -29.04 -9.76 35.02
C THR A 2 -29.00 -9.73 33.50
N ALA A 3 -27.81 -9.66 32.92
CA ALA A 3 -27.61 -9.56 31.47
C ALA A 3 -28.21 -10.77 30.71
N PRO A 4 -28.84 -10.57 29.53
CA PRO A 4 -29.48 -11.64 28.79
C PRO A 4 -28.44 -12.61 28.20
N LYS A 5 -28.63 -13.92 28.46
CA LYS A 5 -27.78 -15.00 27.94
C LYS A 5 -27.82 -15.02 26.40
N ARG A 6 -26.65 -14.86 25.78
CA ARG A 6 -26.41 -15.02 24.33
C ARG A 6 -26.89 -16.41 23.87
N ARG A 7 -27.90 -16.45 22.99
CA ARG A 7 -28.37 -17.65 22.30
C ARG A 7 -27.22 -18.26 21.48
N ARG A 8 -26.78 -19.47 21.82
CA ARG A 8 -25.83 -20.26 21.02
C ARG A 8 -26.43 -20.50 19.63
N ARG A 9 -25.76 -20.00 18.58
CA ARG A 9 -26.13 -20.27 17.18
C ARG A 9 -26.01 -21.78 16.91
N ARG A 10 -27.10 -22.37 16.44
CA ARG A 10 -27.17 -23.77 15.98
C ARG A 10 -26.24 -23.92 14.79
N LYS A 11 -25.24 -24.80 14.89
CA LYS A 11 -24.27 -25.10 13.83
C LYS A 11 -25.06 -25.72 12.68
N GLN A 12 -25.20 -25.01 11.56
CA GLN A 12 -25.80 -25.58 10.35
C GLN A 12 -24.90 -26.71 9.86
N GLU A 13 -25.48 -27.89 9.66
CA GLU A 13 -24.81 -29.03 9.05
C GLU A 13 -24.40 -28.65 7.63
N LYS A 14 -23.10 -28.76 7.35
CA LYS A 14 -22.58 -28.57 5.99
C LYS A 14 -23.13 -29.70 5.13
N LYS A 15 -23.95 -29.38 4.13
CA LYS A 15 -24.30 -30.33 3.06
C LYS A 15 -23.00 -30.83 2.43
N THR A 16 -22.81 -32.13 2.46
CA THR A 16 -21.72 -32.80 1.74
C THR A 16 -21.91 -32.51 0.26
N PRO A 17 -20.89 -31.97 -0.42
CA PRO A 17 -21.06 -31.61 -1.81
C PRO A 17 -21.20 -32.84 -2.71
N GLU A 18 -22.06 -32.71 -3.72
CA GLU A 18 -22.46 -33.75 -4.68
C GLU A 18 -21.42 -33.90 -5.81
N TYR A 19 -20.14 -34.03 -5.45
CA TYR A 19 -19.10 -34.36 -6.41
C TYR A 19 -18.25 -35.50 -5.86
N VAL A 20 -17.99 -36.50 -6.72
CA VAL A 20 -17.01 -37.55 -6.46
C VAL A 20 -15.64 -36.95 -6.76
N MET A 21 -14.91 -36.57 -5.72
CA MET A 21 -13.47 -36.32 -5.87
C MET A 21 -12.84 -37.63 -6.33
N GLY A 22 -12.16 -37.62 -7.48
CA GLY A 22 -11.25 -38.72 -7.82
C GLY A 22 -10.21 -38.91 -6.71
N THR A 23 -9.51 -40.05 -6.71
CA THR A 23 -8.39 -40.28 -5.78
C THR A 23 -7.48 -39.07 -5.79
N VAL A 24 -7.40 -38.37 -4.65
CA VAL A 24 -6.46 -37.26 -4.47
C VAL A 24 -5.08 -37.83 -4.80
N PRO A 25 -4.34 -37.31 -5.78
CA PRO A 25 -3.03 -37.82 -6.10
C PRO A 25 -2.18 -37.75 -4.82
N ASP A 26 -1.65 -38.89 -4.37
CA ASP A 26 -0.92 -39.04 -3.10
C ASP A 26 0.36 -38.17 -3.01
N ASP A 27 0.74 -37.48 -4.09
CA ASP A 27 2.11 -36.96 -4.26
C ASP A 27 2.19 -35.54 -4.88
N THR A 28 1.12 -34.73 -4.88
CA THR A 28 1.27 -33.36 -5.43
C THR A 28 1.67 -32.33 -4.37
N PHE A 29 1.32 -32.56 -3.09
CA PHE A 29 1.48 -31.57 -2.01
C PHE A 29 2.12 -32.11 -0.73
N GLY A 30 2.64 -33.33 -0.77
CA GLY A 30 3.15 -34.04 0.40
C GLY A 30 2.06 -34.73 1.22
N ALA A 31 2.44 -35.75 1.97
CA ALA A 31 1.54 -36.45 2.88
C ALA A 31 1.23 -35.56 4.10
N ALA A 32 0.06 -35.75 4.72
CA ALA A 32 -0.28 -35.06 5.98
C ALA A 32 0.71 -35.37 7.13
N THR A 33 1.47 -36.45 6.98
CA THR A 33 2.53 -36.91 7.88
C THR A 33 3.89 -36.29 7.59
N ASP A 34 4.04 -35.56 6.48
CA ASP A 34 5.31 -34.95 6.13
C ASP A 34 5.68 -33.90 7.19
N PRO A 35 6.93 -33.89 7.67
CA PRO A 35 7.36 -32.90 8.63
C PRO A 35 7.24 -31.50 8.02
N LEU A 36 6.63 -30.58 8.78
CA LEU A 36 6.61 -29.18 8.37
C LEU A 36 8.05 -28.71 8.11
N PRO A 37 8.29 -27.95 7.03
CA PRO A 37 9.61 -27.42 6.78
C PRO A 37 10.06 -26.62 8.02
N PRO A 38 11.32 -26.79 8.46
CA PRO A 38 11.82 -26.11 9.64
C PRO A 38 11.62 -24.60 9.48
N LYS A 39 11.03 -23.96 10.50
CA LYS A 39 10.93 -22.50 10.54
C LYS A 39 12.36 -21.95 10.57
N GLY A 40 12.74 -21.22 9.53
CA GLY A 40 14.00 -20.48 9.54
C GLY A 40 14.04 -19.48 10.69
N PRO A 41 15.24 -19.02 11.09
CA PRO A 41 15.39 -18.03 12.15
C PRO A 41 14.58 -16.77 11.83
N GLU A 42 13.94 -16.19 12.84
CA GLU A 42 13.22 -14.94 12.70
C GLU A 42 14.21 -13.82 12.34
N ALA A 43 13.82 -12.97 11.39
CA ALA A 43 14.62 -11.83 10.98
C ALA A 43 14.76 -10.86 12.16
N PRO A 44 15.98 -10.39 12.49
CA PRO A 44 16.14 -9.37 13.51
C PRO A 44 15.40 -8.09 13.10
N PRO A 45 14.73 -7.39 14.04
CA PRO A 45 14.02 -6.17 13.72
C PRO A 45 15.01 -5.07 13.28
N LEU A 46 14.67 -4.37 12.20
CA LEU A 46 15.40 -3.16 11.80
C LEU A 46 14.92 -1.97 12.63
N THR A 47 15.88 -1.19 13.15
CA THR A 47 15.62 0.10 13.79
C THR A 47 15.06 1.10 12.78
N ILE A 48 14.35 2.13 13.26
CA ILE A 48 13.78 3.18 12.39
C ILE A 48 14.88 3.85 11.56
N SER A 49 16.02 4.17 12.18
CA SER A 49 17.16 4.77 11.49
C SER A 49 17.68 3.91 10.34
N LYS A 50 17.87 2.59 10.55
CA LYS A 50 18.30 1.68 9.47
C LYS A 50 17.27 1.59 8.34
N ARG A 51 15.97 1.55 8.66
CA ARG A 51 14.92 1.56 7.63
C ARG A 51 14.92 2.86 6.84
N PHE A 52 15.14 3.98 7.52
CA PHE A 52 15.22 5.30 6.89
C PHE A 52 16.45 5.43 5.99
N GLU A 53 17.61 4.92 6.42
CA GLU A 53 18.80 4.81 5.57
C GLU A 53 18.54 3.94 4.34
N HIS A 54 17.90 2.77 4.50
CA HIS A 54 17.54 1.93 3.35
C HIS A 54 16.57 2.63 2.38
N LEU A 55 15.63 3.44 2.90
CA LEU A 55 14.74 4.24 2.07
C LEU A 55 15.52 5.26 1.24
N LEU A 56 16.44 6.00 1.87
CA LEU A 56 17.21 7.06 1.22
C LEU A 56 18.33 6.54 0.32
N ASN A 57 18.80 5.31 0.52
CA ASN A 57 19.80 4.68 -0.34
C ASN A 57 19.16 3.89 -1.50
N ASN A 58 17.84 3.96 -1.68
CA ASN A 58 17.17 3.32 -2.80
C ASN A 58 17.21 4.23 -4.05
N PRO A 59 17.99 3.88 -5.10
CA PRO A 59 18.07 4.70 -6.32
C PRO A 59 16.72 4.83 -7.05
N ASP A 60 15.83 3.85 -6.93
CA ASP A 60 14.52 3.85 -7.60
C ASP A 60 13.60 4.95 -7.05
N LEU A 61 13.80 5.37 -5.80
CA LEU A 61 13.08 6.51 -5.22
C LEU A 61 13.40 7.79 -5.99
N TYR A 62 14.66 7.99 -6.36
CA TYR A 62 15.12 9.16 -7.11
C TYR A 62 14.75 9.08 -8.59
N ALA A 63 14.70 7.87 -9.16
CA ALA A 63 14.18 7.66 -10.51
C ALA A 63 12.68 7.97 -10.59
N ALA A 64 11.89 7.56 -9.60
CA ALA A 64 10.44 7.77 -9.56
C ALA A 64 10.04 9.26 -9.53
N VAL A 65 10.90 10.15 -9.04
CA VAL A 65 10.67 11.61 -9.06
C VAL A 65 10.49 12.16 -10.47
N LYS A 66 11.07 11.52 -11.49
CA LYS A 66 10.94 11.97 -12.89
C LYS A 66 9.50 11.87 -13.40
N ALA A 67 8.64 11.08 -12.75
CA ALA A 67 7.21 11.00 -13.05
C ALA A 67 6.40 12.15 -12.43
N LEU A 68 7.02 13.00 -11.59
CA LEU A 68 6.36 14.17 -11.03
C LEU A 68 6.37 15.33 -12.02
N PRO A 69 5.32 16.18 -12.00
CA PRO A 69 5.29 17.35 -12.86
C PRO A 69 6.47 18.27 -12.55
N PRO A 70 7.06 18.90 -13.58
CA PRO A 70 8.14 19.84 -13.38
C PRO A 70 7.66 21.04 -12.53
N PRO A 71 8.59 21.74 -11.86
CA PRO A 71 8.25 22.94 -11.11
C PRO A 71 7.55 23.96 -12.01
N SER A 72 6.44 24.53 -11.51
CA SER A 72 5.69 25.56 -12.22
C SER A 72 6.56 26.80 -12.40
N ARG A 73 6.56 27.36 -13.63
CA ARG A 73 7.19 28.66 -13.92
C ARG A 73 6.37 29.85 -13.41
N VAL A 74 5.10 29.61 -13.08
CA VAL A 74 4.15 30.63 -12.64
C VAL A 74 3.78 30.39 -11.17
N GLY A 75 3.71 31.48 -10.40
CA GLY A 75 3.40 31.48 -8.97
C GLY A 75 4.65 31.36 -8.08
N ARG A 76 4.44 31.30 -6.76
CA ARG A 76 5.53 31.14 -5.79
C ARG A 76 6.16 29.75 -5.98
N PRO A 77 7.49 29.66 -6.21
CA PRO A 77 8.18 28.37 -6.27
C PRO A 77 7.97 27.57 -4.98
N ALA A 78 7.94 26.24 -5.10
CA ALA A 78 7.96 25.38 -3.94
C ALA A 78 9.30 25.57 -3.20
N LEU A 79 9.25 25.61 -1.87
CA LEU A 79 10.44 25.80 -1.01
C LEU A 79 11.40 24.61 -1.05
N HIS A 80 10.90 23.43 -1.42
CA HIS A 80 11.68 22.20 -1.56
C HIS A 80 11.46 21.58 -2.94
N PRO A 81 12.46 20.86 -3.47
CA PRO A 81 12.30 20.12 -4.71
C PRO A 81 11.32 18.94 -4.55
N PRO A 82 10.71 18.43 -5.64
CA PRO A 82 9.74 17.34 -5.59
C PRO A 82 10.25 16.07 -4.88
N ILE A 83 11.55 15.75 -4.99
CA ILE A 83 12.17 14.61 -4.29
C ILE A 83 12.00 14.67 -2.77
N ALA A 84 12.09 15.86 -2.16
CA ALA A 84 11.94 16.02 -0.71
C ALA A 84 10.53 15.62 -0.26
N TYR A 85 9.51 15.95 -1.06
CA TYR A 85 8.14 15.56 -0.78
C TYR A 85 7.87 14.06 -1.04
N LEU A 86 8.54 13.45 -2.02
CA LEU A 86 8.43 12.01 -2.24
C LEU A 86 9.09 11.22 -1.10
N ILE A 87 10.27 11.65 -0.65
CA ILE A 87 10.93 11.12 0.56
C ILE A 87 10.01 11.28 1.77
N PHE A 88 9.38 12.45 1.93
CA PHE A 88 8.40 12.69 2.99
C PHE A 88 7.24 11.68 2.94
N LEU A 89 6.66 11.45 1.76
CA LEU A 89 5.58 10.46 1.59
C LEU A 89 6.01 9.07 2.05
N CYS A 90 7.18 8.60 1.61
CA CYS A 90 7.67 7.28 1.97
C CYS A 90 7.98 7.19 3.48
N ALA A 91 8.53 8.25 4.07
CA ALA A 91 8.85 8.34 5.48
C ALA A 91 7.61 8.27 6.40
N ILE A 92 6.42 8.64 5.91
CA ILE A 92 5.15 8.44 6.66
C ILE A 92 4.96 6.98 7.06
N SER A 93 5.35 6.03 6.19
CA SER A 93 5.25 4.60 6.51
C SER A 93 6.19 4.16 7.64
N LEU A 94 7.26 4.91 7.88
CA LEU A 94 8.27 4.64 8.92
C LEU A 94 7.91 5.34 10.23
N PHE A 95 7.54 6.61 10.19
CA PHE A 95 7.21 7.43 11.36
C PHE A 95 5.72 7.39 11.75
N GLY A 96 4.89 6.68 10.96
CA GLY A 96 3.48 6.42 11.23
C GLY A 96 2.52 7.56 10.87
N SER A 97 3.00 8.79 10.67
CA SER A 97 2.12 9.91 10.26
C SER A 97 2.88 11.05 9.59
N ALA A 98 2.15 11.87 8.81
CA ALA A 98 2.68 13.12 8.25
C ALA A 98 3.11 14.12 9.33
N ARG A 99 2.44 14.15 10.49
CA ARG A 99 2.82 15.02 11.61
C ARG A 99 4.16 14.58 12.21
N ALA A 100 4.31 13.29 12.49
CA ALA A 100 5.56 12.74 13.02
C ALA A 100 6.71 12.93 12.03
N THR A 101 6.46 12.71 10.74
CA THR A 101 7.46 12.92 9.68
C THR A 101 7.95 14.36 9.64
N ALA A 102 7.05 15.34 9.68
CA ALA A 102 7.41 16.76 9.73
C ALA A 102 8.27 17.09 10.97
N ALA A 103 7.88 16.60 12.16
CA ALA A 103 8.65 16.82 13.38
C ALA A 103 10.08 16.23 13.28
N HIS A 104 10.24 15.03 12.71
CA HIS A 104 11.58 14.46 12.50
C HIS A 104 12.37 15.29 11.49
N PHE A 105 11.74 15.79 10.42
CA PHE A 105 12.41 16.56 9.37
C PHE A 105 12.75 18.00 9.79
N GLU A 106 12.21 18.48 10.91
CA GLU A 106 12.65 19.72 11.56
C GLU A 106 13.98 19.53 12.33
N GLU A 107 14.30 18.29 12.73
CA GLU A 107 15.56 17.96 13.42
C GLU A 107 16.70 17.71 12.43
N ALA A 108 17.83 18.41 12.62
CA ALA A 108 19.02 18.28 11.78
C ALA A 108 19.51 16.83 11.66
N MET A 109 19.43 16.05 12.74
CA MET A 109 19.86 14.64 12.74
C MET A 109 19.19 13.81 11.65
N TRP A 110 17.90 14.03 11.36
CA TRP A 110 17.19 13.30 10.31
C TRP A 110 17.29 14.00 8.96
N TRP A 111 17.20 15.33 8.95
CA TRP A 111 17.23 16.10 7.72
C TRP A 111 18.60 16.04 7.03
N ASP A 112 19.69 16.03 7.78
CA ASP A 112 21.03 15.87 7.23
C ASP A 112 21.22 14.53 6.51
N VAL A 113 20.55 13.47 6.98
CA VAL A 113 20.55 12.16 6.30
C VAL A 113 19.83 12.27 4.95
N VAL A 114 18.71 12.99 4.90
CA VAL A 114 17.99 13.27 3.64
C VAL A 114 18.86 14.07 2.67
N CYS A 115 19.49 15.15 3.15
CA CYS A 115 20.39 15.97 2.35
C CYS A 115 21.56 15.14 1.79
N ARG A 116 22.16 14.25 2.60
CA ARG A 116 23.20 13.32 2.14
C ARG A 116 22.68 12.34 1.09
N GLY A 117 21.50 11.75 1.28
CA GLY A 117 20.90 10.84 0.29
C GLY A 117 20.65 11.54 -1.04
N ILE A 118 20.08 12.75 -1.01
CA ILE A 118 19.87 13.58 -2.21
C ILE A 118 21.22 13.91 -2.87
N ARG A 119 22.23 14.29 -2.09
CA ARG A 119 23.58 14.55 -2.61
C ARG A 119 24.17 13.33 -3.32
N THR A 120 24.07 12.15 -2.71
CA THR A 120 24.58 10.89 -3.28
C THR A 120 23.91 10.54 -4.60
N HIS A 121 22.59 10.68 -4.71
CA HIS A 121 21.83 10.19 -5.86
C HIS A 121 21.52 11.25 -6.92
N MET A 122 21.55 12.54 -6.59
CA MET A 122 21.23 13.66 -7.48
C MET A 122 22.34 14.70 -7.62
N GLY A 123 23.43 14.57 -6.86
CA GLY A 123 24.60 15.46 -6.89
C GLY A 123 24.49 16.67 -5.96
N ASP A 124 25.63 17.37 -5.81
CA ASP A 124 25.76 18.53 -4.91
C ASP A 124 24.80 19.65 -5.25
N ALA A 125 24.67 19.98 -6.54
CA ALA A 125 23.78 21.05 -7.00
C ALA A 125 22.31 20.83 -6.57
N ALA A 126 21.83 19.59 -6.52
CA ALA A 126 20.48 19.30 -6.05
C ALA A 126 20.38 19.46 -4.52
N ALA A 127 21.38 18.97 -3.77
CA ALA A 127 21.41 19.04 -2.32
C ALA A 127 21.56 20.48 -1.80
N ASP A 128 22.34 21.32 -2.48
CA ASP A 128 22.63 22.69 -2.05
C ASP A 128 21.42 23.63 -2.23
N THR A 129 20.39 23.21 -2.98
CA THR A 129 19.10 23.94 -3.05
C THR A 129 18.16 23.66 -1.87
N LEU A 130 18.51 22.69 -1.02
CA LEU A 130 17.68 22.32 0.12
C LEU A 130 17.79 23.36 1.23
N GLN A 131 16.68 23.58 1.94
CA GLN A 131 16.68 24.41 3.13
C GLN A 131 17.34 23.67 4.30
N SER A 132 17.61 24.40 5.38
CA SER A 132 18.19 23.86 6.61
C SER A 132 17.28 22.87 7.34
N THR A 133 15.98 22.87 7.06
CA THR A 133 14.99 21.93 7.58
C THR A 133 14.16 21.35 6.45
N GLY A 134 13.50 20.22 6.68
CA GLY A 134 12.64 19.60 5.68
C GLY A 134 11.23 20.19 5.59
N PRO A 135 10.40 19.67 4.66
CA PRO A 135 9.04 20.15 4.49
C PRO A 135 8.19 20.08 5.76
N THR A 136 7.48 21.15 6.08
CA THR A 136 6.46 21.14 7.12
C THR A 136 5.22 20.36 6.68
N ARG A 137 4.38 19.95 7.64
CA ARG A 137 3.09 19.29 7.33
C ARG A 137 2.20 20.11 6.40
N GLY A 138 2.20 21.44 6.55
CA GLY A 138 1.40 22.34 5.71
C GLY A 138 1.87 22.32 4.24
N GLN A 139 3.20 22.39 4.04
CA GLN A 139 3.81 22.30 2.72
C GLN A 139 3.57 20.92 2.09
N TRP A 140 3.73 19.84 2.86
CA TRP A 140 3.40 18.48 2.43
C TRP A 140 1.94 18.37 1.96
N ASN A 141 0.97 18.82 2.78
CA ASN A 141 -0.45 18.74 2.40
C ASN A 141 -0.74 19.53 1.13
N TYR A 142 -0.16 20.72 0.98
CA TYR A 142 -0.31 21.52 -0.22
C TYR A 142 0.25 20.78 -1.45
N PHE A 143 1.47 20.25 -1.36
CA PHE A 143 2.09 19.48 -2.45
C PHE A 143 1.27 18.23 -2.78
N PHE A 144 0.87 17.46 -1.76
CA PHE A 144 0.07 16.25 -1.93
C PHE A 144 -1.22 16.54 -2.71
N HIS A 145 -2.01 17.53 -2.27
CA HIS A 145 -3.31 17.80 -2.88
C HIS A 145 -3.21 18.43 -4.27
N ASN A 146 -2.25 19.34 -4.49
CA ASN A 146 -2.21 20.17 -5.70
C ASN A 146 -1.23 19.67 -6.76
N LYS A 147 -0.24 18.85 -6.39
CA LYS A 147 0.85 18.42 -7.27
C LYS A 147 0.93 16.91 -7.42
N LEU A 148 0.89 16.16 -6.31
CA LEU A 148 1.04 14.70 -6.37
C LEU A 148 -0.27 13.97 -6.71
N LYS A 149 -1.36 14.29 -6.01
CA LYS A 149 -2.65 13.60 -6.16
C LYS A 149 -3.16 13.58 -7.62
N PRO A 150 -3.05 14.66 -8.41
CA PRO A 150 -3.47 14.65 -9.82
C PRO A 150 -2.72 13.63 -10.69
N VAL A 151 -1.44 13.39 -10.40
CA VAL A 151 -0.56 12.48 -11.19
C VAL A 151 -0.29 11.17 -10.45
N PHE A 152 -1.03 10.86 -9.39
CA PHE A 152 -0.69 9.74 -8.49
C PHE A 152 -0.69 8.40 -9.22
N ALA A 153 -1.58 8.22 -10.21
CA ALA A 153 -1.61 7.01 -11.04
C ALA A 153 -0.32 6.87 -11.87
N GLU A 154 0.13 7.94 -12.52
CA GLU A 154 1.37 7.94 -13.32
C GLU A 154 2.60 7.66 -12.46
N VAL A 155 2.70 8.29 -11.29
CA VAL A 155 3.79 8.04 -10.34
C VAL A 155 3.76 6.59 -9.83
N ARG A 156 2.58 6.06 -9.53
CA ARG A 156 2.40 4.66 -9.12
C ARG A 156 2.87 3.71 -10.22
N ASP A 157 2.46 3.95 -11.46
CA ASP A 157 2.77 3.08 -12.58
C ASP A 157 4.27 3.13 -12.91
N ALA A 158 4.88 4.33 -12.91
CA ALA A 158 6.34 4.47 -13.04
C ALA A 158 7.11 3.80 -11.90
N SER A 159 6.64 3.92 -10.66
CA SER A 159 7.27 3.27 -9.50
C SER A 159 7.15 1.75 -9.56
N ARG A 160 6.03 1.24 -10.09
CA ARG A 160 5.77 -0.18 -10.24
C ARG A 160 6.83 -0.85 -11.12
N ASP A 161 7.12 -0.26 -12.27
CA ASP A 161 8.10 -0.81 -13.22
C ASP A 161 9.51 -0.83 -12.60
N LEU A 162 9.87 0.24 -11.87
CA LEU A 162 11.13 0.31 -11.13
C LEU A 162 11.23 -0.80 -10.08
N TRP A 163 10.18 -1.03 -9.28
CA TRP A 163 10.20 -2.07 -8.25
C TRP A 163 10.20 -3.49 -8.82
N ILE A 164 9.55 -3.70 -9.97
CA ILE A 164 9.65 -4.97 -10.70
C ILE A 164 11.10 -5.20 -11.11
N GLN A 165 11.75 -4.19 -11.70
CA GLN A 165 13.16 -4.30 -12.09
C GLN A 165 14.06 -4.54 -10.88
N GLN A 166 13.84 -3.83 -9.76
CA GLN A 166 14.55 -4.02 -8.50
C GLN A 166 14.45 -5.48 -8.01
N ALA A 167 13.26 -6.08 -8.09
CA ALA A 167 13.07 -7.48 -7.72
C ALA A 167 13.87 -8.43 -8.63
N LEU A 168 13.87 -8.18 -9.94
CA LEU A 168 14.65 -8.96 -10.91
C LEU A 168 16.16 -8.85 -10.66
N ASP A 169 16.65 -7.65 -10.38
CA ASP A 169 18.06 -7.36 -10.11
C ASP A 169 18.54 -8.03 -8.80
N HIS A 170 17.67 -8.08 -7.79
CA HIS A 170 17.89 -8.87 -6.58
C HIS A 170 17.84 -10.38 -6.81
N GLY A 171 17.52 -10.82 -8.03
CA GLY A 171 17.49 -12.21 -8.46
C GLY A 171 16.21 -12.96 -8.14
N MET A 172 15.13 -12.23 -7.91
CA MET A 172 13.78 -12.81 -7.82
C MET A 172 13.25 -13.05 -9.23
N MET A 173 12.43 -14.09 -9.41
CA MET A 173 11.77 -14.43 -10.68
C MET A 173 12.70 -14.59 -11.89
N LYS A 174 13.99 -14.92 -11.69
CA LYS A 174 14.96 -15.15 -12.77
C LYS A 174 14.44 -16.20 -13.76
N GLU A 175 14.29 -15.80 -15.03
CA GLU A 175 13.81 -16.66 -16.12
C GLU A 175 14.68 -17.92 -16.30
N ASN A 176 16.00 -17.72 -16.28
CA ASN A 176 17.00 -18.79 -16.44
C ASN A 176 17.49 -19.37 -15.10
N GLY A 177 16.78 -19.10 -13.99
CA GLY A 177 17.09 -19.70 -12.71
C GLY A 177 16.78 -21.20 -12.71
N LYS A 178 17.58 -21.99 -11.98
CA LYS A 178 17.27 -23.42 -11.77
C LYS A 178 15.87 -23.52 -11.12
N ARG A 179 14.88 -24.01 -11.88
CA ARG A 179 13.56 -24.34 -11.33
C ARG A 179 13.76 -25.47 -10.32
N VAL A 180 13.32 -25.24 -9.07
CA VAL A 180 13.61 -26.19 -7.98
C VAL A 180 12.55 -27.28 -7.95
N SER A 181 11.29 -26.90 -7.75
CA SER A 181 10.14 -27.80 -7.76
C SER A 181 8.85 -27.02 -8.04
N ARG A 182 7.88 -27.63 -8.71
CA ARG A 182 6.53 -27.05 -8.88
C ARG A 182 5.68 -27.20 -7.61
N SER A 183 5.90 -28.28 -6.86
CA SER A 183 5.19 -28.58 -5.61
C SER A 183 5.81 -27.85 -4.42
N TYR A 184 7.13 -27.65 -4.44
CA TYR A 184 7.88 -26.94 -3.39
C TYR A 184 8.71 -25.80 -4.00
N PRO A 185 8.07 -24.81 -4.63
CA PRO A 185 8.79 -23.71 -5.24
C PRO A 185 9.48 -22.88 -4.17
N GLN A 186 10.69 -22.40 -4.46
CA GLN A 186 11.35 -21.46 -3.56
C GLN A 186 10.65 -20.09 -3.63
N ARG A 187 10.68 -19.34 -2.52
CA ARG A 187 9.94 -18.06 -2.38
C ARG A 187 10.27 -17.02 -3.45
N HIS A 188 11.48 -17.07 -4.02
CA HIS A 188 11.90 -16.17 -5.07
C HIS A 188 11.34 -16.52 -6.45
N GLN A 189 10.66 -17.67 -6.59
CA GLN A 189 10.07 -18.19 -7.84
C GLN A 189 8.55 -18.02 -7.86
N VAL A 190 7.95 -17.48 -6.79
CA VAL A 190 6.51 -17.38 -6.62
C VAL A 190 6.14 -15.96 -6.23
N ILE A 191 5.08 -15.46 -6.85
CA ILE A 191 4.42 -14.23 -6.44
C ILE A 191 3.41 -14.59 -5.36
N HIS A 192 3.57 -14.00 -4.18
CA HIS A 192 2.58 -14.05 -3.13
C HIS A 192 1.61 -12.90 -3.30
N ALA A 193 0.35 -13.21 -3.60
CA ALA A 193 -0.71 -12.23 -3.67
C ALA A 193 -1.74 -12.50 -2.56
N ASP A 194 -2.04 -11.48 -1.77
CA ASP A 194 -3.05 -11.53 -0.72
C ASP A 194 -3.97 -10.32 -0.79
N ALA A 195 -5.26 -10.55 -0.52
CA ALA A 195 -6.26 -9.50 -0.55
C ALA A 195 -6.76 -9.21 0.87
N THR A 196 -6.65 -7.96 1.31
CA THR A 196 -7.09 -7.51 2.63
C THR A 196 -8.22 -6.49 2.49
N VAL A 197 -9.23 -6.58 3.36
CA VAL A 197 -10.27 -5.55 3.47
C VAL A 197 -9.86 -4.53 4.52
N ALA A 198 -9.50 -3.32 4.09
CA ALA A 198 -9.18 -2.21 4.97
C ALA A 198 -10.46 -1.56 5.50
N CYS A 199 -10.54 -1.41 6.82
CA CYS A 199 -11.64 -0.71 7.47
C CYS A 199 -11.66 0.75 7.02
N PRO A 200 -12.79 1.27 6.49
CA PRO A 200 -12.88 2.64 6.05
C PRO A 200 -12.86 3.58 7.27
N PRO A 201 -12.41 4.84 7.13
CA PRO A 201 -12.43 5.83 8.21
C PRO A 201 -13.83 6.11 8.77
N SER A 202 -14.88 5.73 8.03
CA SER A 202 -16.29 5.84 8.43
C SER A 202 -17.02 4.56 8.08
N SER A 203 -17.75 4.01 9.05
CA SER A 203 -18.67 2.88 8.85
C SER A 203 -20.01 3.30 8.22
N GLN A 204 -20.21 4.61 8.00
CA GLN A 204 -21.44 5.14 7.42
C GLN A 204 -21.54 4.78 5.94
N GLN A 205 -22.71 4.33 5.53
CA GLN A 205 -23.01 3.92 4.15
C GLN A 205 -23.80 4.98 3.38
N ARG A 206 -24.42 5.92 4.10
CA ARG A 206 -25.26 6.99 3.53
C ARG A 206 -24.68 8.34 3.91
N ARG A 207 -24.57 9.22 2.92
CA ARG A 207 -24.01 10.56 3.11
C ARG A 207 -24.93 11.44 3.93
N ARG A 208 -26.24 11.22 3.84
CA ARG A 208 -27.26 11.93 4.62
C ARG A 208 -28.07 10.92 5.42
N VAL A 209 -28.16 11.16 6.71
CA VAL A 209 -29.02 10.40 7.62
C VAL A 209 -29.92 11.41 8.31
N VAL A 210 -31.23 11.17 8.23
CA VAL A 210 -32.23 11.98 8.94
C VAL A 210 -32.43 11.37 10.32
N ASP A 211 -32.25 12.17 11.36
CA ASP A 211 -32.62 11.79 12.71
C ASP A 211 -34.14 11.65 12.78
N LYS A 212 -34.62 10.45 13.10
CA LYS A 212 -36.06 10.13 13.09
C LYS A 212 -36.83 10.83 14.21
N VAL A 213 -36.15 11.32 15.23
CA VAL A 213 -36.77 11.98 16.40
C VAL A 213 -36.79 13.48 16.22
N THR A 214 -35.67 14.07 15.76
CA THR A 214 -35.54 15.53 15.64
C THR A 214 -35.80 16.07 14.23
N GLY A 215 -35.81 15.21 13.21
CA GLY A 215 -35.89 15.60 11.80
C GLY A 215 -34.58 16.22 11.26
N GLU A 216 -33.54 16.34 12.08
CA GLU A 216 -32.26 16.94 11.70
C GLU A 216 -31.53 16.07 10.67
N VAL A 217 -31.05 16.69 9.59
CA VAL A 217 -30.26 16.00 8.55
C VAL A 217 -28.78 16.12 8.89
N ARG A 218 -28.14 14.98 9.17
CA ARG A 218 -26.70 14.92 9.43
C ARG A 218 -25.96 14.45 8.18
N GLU A 219 -24.89 15.17 7.83
CA GLU A 219 -23.99 14.76 6.77
C GLU A 219 -22.83 13.92 7.33
N HIS A 220 -22.62 12.75 6.73
CA HIS A 220 -21.56 11.83 7.08
C HIS A 220 -20.60 11.64 5.91
N ARG A 221 -19.31 11.50 6.23
CA ARG A 221 -18.34 10.99 5.27
C ARG A 221 -18.69 9.54 4.94
N VAL A 222 -18.86 9.25 3.65
CA VAL A 222 -19.00 7.89 3.12
C VAL A 222 -17.80 7.61 2.24
N ASP A 223 -17.22 6.43 2.40
CA ASP A 223 -16.22 5.94 1.47
C ASP A 223 -16.92 5.28 0.29
N ALA A 224 -16.76 5.84 -0.91
CA ALA A 224 -17.49 5.42 -2.11
C ALA A 224 -17.11 4.00 -2.55
N ASP A 225 -15.86 3.61 -2.29
CA ASP A 225 -15.32 2.31 -2.72
C ASP A 225 -15.55 1.21 -1.68
N ALA A 226 -16.00 1.59 -0.47
CA ALA A 226 -16.28 0.62 0.58
C ALA A 226 -17.53 -0.20 0.25
N SER A 227 -17.41 -1.50 0.49
CA SER A 227 -18.50 -2.45 0.28
C SER A 227 -18.38 -3.65 1.22
N TYR A 228 -19.44 -4.46 1.28
CA TYR A 228 -19.39 -5.73 1.99
C TYR A 228 -18.72 -6.79 1.13
N THR A 229 -17.70 -7.43 1.70
CA THR A 229 -17.01 -8.59 1.13
C THR A 229 -17.15 -9.78 2.07
N VAL A 230 -17.17 -10.99 1.52
CA VAL A 230 -17.06 -12.23 2.30
C VAL A 230 -15.61 -12.71 2.25
N GLU A 231 -14.96 -12.78 3.40
CA GLU A 231 -13.59 -13.30 3.55
C GLU A 231 -13.59 -14.83 3.76
N GLY A 232 -12.39 -15.42 3.68
CA GLY A 232 -12.18 -16.85 3.92
C GLY A 232 -12.80 -17.28 5.26
N GLY A 233 -13.68 -18.29 5.22
CA GLY A 233 -14.45 -18.74 6.38
C GLY A 233 -15.88 -18.19 6.48
N GLY A 234 -16.34 -17.38 5.52
CA GLY A 234 -17.74 -16.92 5.42
C GLY A 234 -18.04 -15.66 6.23
N THR A 235 -17.02 -15.00 6.79
CA THR A 235 -17.19 -13.77 7.56
C THR A 235 -17.42 -12.58 6.63
N ARG A 236 -18.47 -11.81 6.90
CA ARG A 236 -18.80 -10.60 6.14
C ARG A 236 -18.12 -9.39 6.76
N VAL A 237 -17.27 -8.71 5.99
CA VAL A 237 -16.48 -7.55 6.41
C VAL A 237 -16.85 -6.35 5.52
N TYR A 238 -16.90 -5.15 6.10
CA TYR A 238 -17.19 -3.91 5.37
C TYR A 238 -15.92 -3.08 5.20
N GLY A 239 -15.57 -2.73 3.97
CA GLY A 239 -14.47 -1.83 3.69
C GLY A 239 -13.96 -1.85 2.26
N ASN A 240 -12.77 -1.29 2.07
CA ASN A 240 -12.09 -1.24 0.78
C ASN A 240 -11.20 -2.48 0.65
N LYS A 241 -11.43 -3.29 -0.38
CA LYS A 241 -10.61 -4.47 -0.61
C LYS A 241 -9.40 -4.11 -1.46
N PHE A 242 -8.22 -4.48 -1.00
CA PHE A 242 -6.97 -4.26 -1.72
C PHE A 242 -6.25 -5.58 -1.95
N LEU A 243 -5.76 -5.80 -3.16
CA LEU A 243 -4.84 -6.89 -3.51
C LEU A 243 -3.41 -6.34 -3.43
N SER A 244 -2.55 -7.01 -2.69
CA SER A 244 -1.11 -6.74 -2.70
C SER A 244 -0.39 -7.95 -3.27
N ALA A 245 0.47 -7.73 -4.27
CA ALA A 245 1.35 -8.74 -4.83
C ALA A 245 2.80 -8.45 -4.44
N ALA A 246 3.51 -9.46 -3.96
CA ALA A 246 4.88 -9.32 -3.51
C ALA A 246 5.72 -10.58 -3.80
N VAL A 247 7.02 -10.38 -3.88
CA VAL A 247 8.03 -11.45 -4.02
C VAL A 247 9.14 -11.22 -3.00
N ARG A 248 9.88 -12.26 -2.65
CA ARG A 248 11.00 -12.20 -1.69
C ARG A 248 12.01 -13.29 -1.93
N LEU A 249 13.25 -13.08 -1.50
CA LEU A 249 14.25 -14.14 -1.46
C LEU A 249 13.92 -15.16 -0.36
N ALA A 250 14.35 -16.41 -0.57
CA ALA A 250 14.03 -17.51 0.34
C ALA A 250 14.73 -17.38 1.71
N SER A 251 16.01 -17.00 1.69
CA SER A 251 16.89 -17.00 2.87
C SER A 251 17.44 -15.63 3.23
N THR A 252 16.85 -14.56 2.67
CA THR A 252 17.29 -13.18 2.93
C THR A 252 16.17 -12.43 3.67
N PRO A 253 16.35 -12.18 4.98
CA PRO A 253 15.49 -11.27 5.74
C PRO A 253 15.28 -9.94 5.03
N HIS A 254 14.10 -9.32 5.24
CA HIS A 254 13.77 -7.98 4.75
C HIS A 254 13.85 -7.79 3.21
N SER A 255 13.99 -8.86 2.45
CA SER A 255 14.09 -8.84 0.97
C SER A 255 12.75 -8.74 0.24
N ARG A 256 11.64 -8.48 0.93
CA ARG A 256 10.33 -8.45 0.28
C ARG A 256 10.22 -7.19 -0.58
N VAL A 257 9.87 -7.38 -1.85
CA VAL A 257 9.50 -6.31 -2.78
C VAL A 257 8.02 -6.42 -3.09
N ILE A 258 7.31 -5.30 -2.95
CA ILE A 258 5.89 -5.20 -3.32
C ILE A 258 5.82 -4.81 -4.80
N LEU A 259 5.27 -5.70 -5.62
CA LEU A 259 5.17 -5.54 -7.07
C LEU A 259 3.96 -4.70 -7.49
N GLY A 260 3.00 -4.52 -6.58
CA GLY A 260 1.82 -3.71 -6.84
C GLY A 260 0.78 -3.86 -5.75
N ILE A 261 -0.02 -2.81 -5.58
CA ILE A 261 -1.21 -2.79 -4.76
C ILE A 261 -2.34 -2.22 -5.60
N ASP A 262 -3.47 -2.91 -5.65
CA ASP A 262 -4.64 -2.44 -6.39
C ASP A 262 -5.93 -2.60 -5.58
N SER A 263 -6.90 -1.73 -5.83
CA SER A 263 -8.22 -1.81 -5.23
C SER A 263 -9.10 -2.79 -6.00
N ILE A 264 -9.63 -3.81 -5.33
CA ILE A 264 -10.62 -4.72 -5.91
C ILE A 264 -12.00 -4.10 -5.69
N ARG A 265 -12.59 -3.55 -6.76
CA ARG A 265 -13.96 -3.04 -6.74
C ARG A 265 -14.94 -4.20 -6.92
N HIS A 266 -15.80 -4.43 -5.93
CA HIS A 266 -16.86 -5.45 -5.99
C HIS A 266 -18.19 -4.93 -6.56
N LYS A 267 -18.34 -3.61 -6.76
CA LYS A 267 -19.54 -3.04 -7.36
C LYS A 267 -19.42 -3.17 -8.88
N SER A 268 -20.39 -3.84 -9.52
CA SER A 268 -20.51 -3.78 -10.99
C SER A 268 -20.63 -2.32 -11.42
N ALA A 269 -20.06 -1.96 -12.57
CA ALA A 269 -20.09 -0.58 -13.09
C ALA A 269 -21.52 0.02 -13.10
N ASN A 270 -22.53 -0.82 -13.29
CA ASN A 270 -23.95 -0.47 -13.34
C ASN A 270 -24.59 -0.10 -11.99
N VAL A 271 -23.92 -0.31 -10.86
CA VAL A 271 -24.44 0.01 -9.51
C VAL A 271 -23.89 1.34 -8.98
N THR A 272 -23.06 2.04 -9.76
CA THR A 272 -22.54 3.36 -9.38
C THR A 272 -23.33 4.45 -10.12
N PRO A 273 -24.09 5.31 -9.44
CA PRO A 273 -24.59 6.53 -10.07
C PRO A 273 -23.38 7.45 -10.33
N SER A 274 -23.01 7.57 -11.60
CA SER A 274 -22.14 8.60 -12.20
C SER A 274 -20.91 9.06 -11.40
N ALA A 275 -19.76 8.41 -11.62
CA ALA A 275 -18.44 9.07 -11.51
C ALA A 275 -17.85 9.44 -12.89
N THR A 276 -18.67 9.38 -13.94
CA THR A 276 -18.32 9.70 -15.33
C THR A 276 -19.35 10.64 -15.92
N THR A 277 -19.53 11.81 -15.30
CA THR A 277 -20.08 12.97 -16.01
C THR A 277 -19.04 14.05 -15.90
N LYS A 278 -18.27 14.25 -16.98
CA LYS A 278 -17.56 15.51 -17.21
C LYS A 278 -18.57 16.62 -16.90
N ALA A 279 -18.24 17.51 -15.98
CA ALA A 279 -19.00 18.74 -15.82
C ALA A 279 -19.10 19.39 -17.22
N PRO A 280 -20.31 19.74 -17.71
CA PRO A 280 -20.41 20.50 -18.93
C PRO A 280 -19.65 21.83 -18.72
N PRO A 281 -19.01 22.38 -19.77
CA PRO A 281 -18.36 23.68 -19.67
C PRO A 281 -19.41 24.70 -19.24
N SER A 282 -19.12 25.45 -18.18
CA SER A 282 -19.91 26.61 -17.79
C SER A 282 -19.92 27.60 -18.95
N SER A 283 -21.05 27.73 -19.60
CA SER A 283 -21.32 28.79 -20.58
C SER A 283 -21.56 30.11 -19.85
N SER A 284 -20.87 31.15 -20.33
CA SER A 284 -21.04 32.60 -20.12
C SER A 284 -20.90 33.15 -18.71
#